data_AF-A0A7C1WMX5-F1
#
_entry.id   AF-A0A7C1WMX5-F1
#
_cell.length_a   1.000
_cell.length_b   1.000
_cell.length_c   1.000
_cell.angle_alpha   90.00
_cell.angle_beta   90.00
_cell.angle_gamma   90.00
#
_symmetry.space_group_name_H-M   'P 1'
#
loop_
_entity.id
_entity.type
_entity.pdbx_description
1 polymer ?
#
loop_
_entity_poly.entity_id
_entity_poly.type
_entity_poly.pdbx_seq_one_letter_code
_entity_poly.pdbx_strand_id
1 'polypeptide(L)'
;MISVKHANCINKIKKIENSIPKPMTLVWPRKAEDGTPIGIDVEVKRPDIIKIVHRYFKVSSISMEELLQEVFLAIAHKNHGKSAHDPRKSSFGHYIYMVSNNVCINLVNRKKRFDNEKDSLDTPNGNENCKTVMETAKVIEIQSDPFYDKMEEIETIMRKRGMWKEARYIRAARSGAPSDIIREALSWEGNKVTCKDMRDIRHRLREIINTNLIF
;
A
#
# COMPACT_ATOMS: atom_id res chain seq x y z
N MET A 1 -41.06 -0.71 3.73
CA MET A 1 -40.85 -1.06 2.32
C MET A 1 -39.40 -0.79 1.95
N ILE A 2 -38.57 -1.84 1.84
CA ILE A 2 -37.15 -1.70 1.44
C ILE A 2 -37.12 -1.42 -0.07
N SER A 3 -36.53 -0.30 -0.45
CA SER A 3 -36.48 0.20 -1.83
C SER A 3 -35.84 -0.82 -2.77
N VAL A 4 -36.51 -1.16 -3.88
CA VAL A 4 -36.08 -2.11 -4.93
C VAL A 4 -34.66 -1.82 -5.44
N LYS A 5 -34.20 -0.57 -5.32
CA LYS A 5 -32.83 -0.14 -5.66
C LYS A 5 -31.76 -0.81 -4.80
N HIS A 6 -32.03 -1.11 -3.52
CA HIS A 6 -31.07 -1.75 -2.61
C HIS A 6 -30.84 -3.23 -2.98
N ALA A 7 -31.89 -3.94 -3.38
CA ALA A 7 -31.80 -5.35 -3.76
C ALA A 7 -30.92 -5.56 -5.01
N ASN A 8 -31.00 -4.66 -5.99
CA ASN A 8 -30.19 -4.73 -7.20
C ASN A 8 -28.70 -4.45 -6.95
N CYS A 9 -28.35 -3.63 -5.96
CA CYS A 9 -26.95 -3.36 -5.62
C CYS A 9 -26.28 -4.59 -4.99
N ILE A 10 -26.97 -5.26 -4.05
CA ILE A 10 -26.47 -6.47 -3.37
C ILE A 10 -26.23 -7.60 -4.37
N ASN A 11 -27.13 -7.78 -5.33
CA ASN A 11 -26.97 -8.81 -6.38
C ASN A 11 -25.79 -8.51 -7.32
N LYS A 12 -25.48 -7.23 -7.57
CA LYS A 12 -24.33 -6.83 -8.38
C LYS A 12 -23.00 -7.09 -7.66
N ILE A 13 -22.94 -6.84 -6.35
CA ILE A 13 -21.76 -7.13 -5.52
C ILE A 13 -21.50 -8.65 -5.45
N LYS A 14 -22.53 -9.46 -5.19
CA LYS A 14 -22.40 -10.94 -5.19
C LYS A 14 -21.93 -11.50 -6.54
N LYS A 15 -22.35 -10.88 -7.65
CA LYS A 15 -21.91 -11.28 -9.00
C LYS A 15 -20.44 -10.93 -9.24
N ILE A 16 -19.95 -9.82 -8.69
CA ILE A 16 -18.53 -9.43 -8.76
C ILE A 16 -17.69 -10.36 -7.88
N GLU A 17 -18.10 -10.65 -6.65
CA GLU A 17 -17.37 -11.58 -5.76
C GLU A 17 -17.21 -12.99 -6.36
N ASN A 18 -18.24 -13.49 -7.04
CA ASN A 18 -18.17 -14.78 -7.74
C ASN A 18 -17.31 -14.76 -9.02
N SER A 19 -16.98 -13.57 -9.53
CA SER A 19 -16.14 -13.40 -10.73
C SER A 19 -14.66 -13.21 -10.42
N ILE A 20 -14.30 -12.93 -9.17
CA ILE A 20 -12.90 -12.81 -8.76
C ILE A 20 -12.34 -14.23 -8.69
N PRO A 21 -11.34 -14.58 -9.51
CA PRO A 21 -10.73 -15.89 -9.45
C PRO A 21 -10.17 -16.08 -8.04
N LYS A 22 -10.61 -17.14 -7.35
CA LYS A 22 -10.06 -17.50 -6.04
C LYS A 22 -8.53 -17.56 -6.19
N PRO A 23 -7.76 -16.96 -5.26
CA PRO A 23 -6.31 -17.01 -5.33
C PRO A 23 -5.92 -18.49 -5.45
N MET A 24 -5.15 -18.84 -6.48
CA MET A 24 -4.72 -20.21 -6.72
C MET A 24 -3.91 -20.68 -5.50
N THR A 25 -4.55 -21.44 -4.62
CA THR A 25 -3.89 -22.12 -3.52
C THR A 25 -3.15 -23.31 -4.12
N LEU A 26 -1.83 -23.30 -3.98
CA LEU A 26 -1.03 -24.42 -4.44
C LEU A 26 -1.19 -25.56 -3.43
N VAL A 27 -1.41 -26.77 -3.95
CA VAL A 27 -1.55 -27.98 -3.15
C VAL A 27 -0.27 -28.19 -2.35
N TRP A 28 -0.39 -28.47 -1.05
CA TRP A 28 0.72 -28.78 -0.16
C TRP A 28 0.54 -30.21 0.37
N PRO A 29 1.60 -31.04 0.48
CA PRO A 29 3.03 -30.73 0.33
C PRO A 29 3.49 -30.56 -1.12
N ARG A 30 4.53 -29.73 -1.33
CA ARG A 30 5.14 -29.50 -2.65
C ARG A 30 6.56 -30.03 -2.70
N LYS A 31 7.00 -30.36 -3.91
CA LYS A 31 8.37 -30.74 -4.21
C LYS A 31 8.91 -29.85 -5.33
N ALA A 32 10.20 -29.53 -5.27
CA ALA A 32 10.94 -28.92 -6.36
C ALA A 32 11.14 -29.92 -7.51
N GLU A 33 11.70 -29.47 -8.63
CA GLU A 33 12.07 -30.32 -9.77
C GLU A 33 13.03 -31.45 -9.34
N ASP A 34 13.98 -31.14 -8.45
CA ASP A 34 14.94 -32.08 -7.88
C ASP A 34 14.33 -33.03 -6.82
N GLY A 35 13.02 -32.94 -6.56
CA GLY A 35 12.32 -33.74 -5.54
C GLY A 35 12.42 -33.19 -4.10
N THR A 36 13.21 -32.16 -3.86
CA THR A 36 13.37 -31.50 -2.55
C THR A 36 12.03 -30.94 -2.05
N PRO A 37 11.62 -31.21 -0.79
CA PRO A 37 10.37 -30.69 -0.26
C PRO A 37 10.41 -29.16 -0.14
N ILE A 38 9.35 -28.51 -0.59
CA ILE A 38 9.14 -27.05 -0.49
C ILE A 38 8.11 -26.77 0.60
N GLY A 39 8.44 -25.81 1.47
CA GLY A 39 7.66 -25.43 2.64
C GLY A 39 8.21 -26.00 3.94
N ILE A 40 7.53 -25.66 5.03
CA ILE A 40 7.91 -26.08 6.38
C ILE A 40 6.73 -26.80 7.01
N ASP A 41 6.96 -28.00 7.53
CA ASP A 41 6.01 -28.63 8.45
C ASP A 41 6.08 -27.89 9.80
N VAL A 42 5.02 -27.14 10.08
CA VAL A 42 4.93 -26.25 11.24
C VAL A 42 4.90 -27.05 12.54
N GLU A 43 4.27 -28.22 12.58
CA GLU A 43 4.18 -29.03 13.80
C GLU A 43 5.55 -29.59 14.17
N VAL A 44 6.27 -30.15 13.18
CA VAL A 44 7.61 -30.71 13.39
C VAL A 44 8.63 -29.62 13.76
N LYS A 45 8.52 -28.43 13.15
CA LYS A 45 9.47 -27.33 13.37
C LYS A 45 9.04 -26.30 14.41
N ARG A 46 7.90 -26.50 15.09
CA ARG A 46 7.40 -25.62 16.16
C ARG A 46 8.47 -25.19 17.18
N PRO A 47 9.24 -26.11 17.83
CA PRO A 47 10.19 -25.70 18.87
C PRO A 47 11.34 -24.84 18.30
N ASP A 48 11.81 -25.14 17.09
CA ASP A 48 12.87 -24.37 16.43
C ASP A 48 12.38 -22.95 16.10
N ILE A 49 11.14 -22.82 15.59
CA ILE A 49 10.51 -21.53 15.29
C ILE A 49 10.40 -20.69 16.56
N ILE A 50 9.87 -21.26 17.64
CA ILE A 50 9.73 -20.56 18.94
C ILE A 50 11.09 -20.05 19.40
N LYS A 51 12.11 -20.92 19.39
CA LYS A 51 13.46 -20.57 19.82
C LYS A 51 14.06 -19.42 19.00
N ILE A 52 13.90 -19.44 17.68
CA ILE A 52 14.40 -18.38 16.80
C ILE A 52 13.65 -17.07 17.06
N VAL A 53 12.32 -17.10 17.13
CA VAL A 53 11.51 -15.89 17.34
C VAL A 53 11.84 -15.25 18.68
N HIS A 54 11.86 -16.02 19.77
CA HIS A 54 12.24 -15.51 21.10
C HIS A 54 13.65 -14.91 21.17
N ARG A 55 14.58 -15.44 20.38
CA ARG A 55 15.97 -14.98 20.36
C ARG A 55 16.11 -13.61 19.69
N TYR A 56 15.43 -13.41 18.57
CA TYR A 56 15.66 -12.24 17.71
C TYR A 56 14.60 -11.14 17.86
N PHE A 57 13.37 -11.48 18.28
CA PHE A 57 12.27 -10.53 18.34
C PHE A 57 11.83 -10.34 19.78
N LYS A 58 11.99 -9.12 20.29
CA LYS A 58 11.47 -8.67 21.59
C LYS A 58 10.90 -7.27 21.40
N VAL A 59 9.58 -7.18 21.32
CA VAL A 59 8.87 -5.92 21.13
C VAL A 59 8.04 -5.65 22.38
N SER A 60 8.26 -4.51 23.03
CA SER A 60 7.56 -4.17 24.28
C SER A 60 6.05 -3.98 24.11
N SER A 61 5.60 -3.65 22.91
CA SER A 61 4.21 -3.35 22.61
C SER A 61 3.38 -4.55 22.18
N ILE A 62 3.98 -5.72 21.94
CA ILE A 62 3.29 -6.91 21.41
C ILE A 62 3.66 -8.12 22.28
N SER A 63 2.68 -8.89 22.70
CA SER A 63 2.93 -10.13 23.46
C SER A 63 3.64 -11.16 22.58
N MET A 64 4.50 -11.99 23.19
CA MET A 64 5.25 -12.98 22.43
C MET A 64 4.33 -14.06 21.84
N GLU A 65 3.27 -14.38 22.56
CA GLU A 65 2.23 -15.34 22.18
C GLU A 65 1.51 -14.89 20.90
N GLU A 66 1.10 -13.61 20.84
CA GLU A 66 0.46 -13.02 19.66
C GLU A 66 1.40 -13.02 18.45
N LEU A 67 2.67 -12.65 18.66
CA LEU A 67 3.68 -12.68 17.60
C LEU A 67 3.87 -14.10 17.06
N LEU A 68 4.01 -15.10 17.93
CA LEU A 68 4.19 -16.50 17.54
C LEU A 68 2.99 -17.03 16.76
N GLN A 69 1.77 -16.74 17.21
CA GLN A 69 0.54 -17.15 16.52
C GLN A 69 0.49 -16.62 15.09
N GLU A 70 0.74 -15.32 14.91
CA GLU A 70 0.74 -14.68 13.59
C GLU A 70 1.90 -15.17 12.71
N VAL A 71 3.06 -15.49 13.30
CA VAL A 71 4.17 -16.13 12.57
C VAL A 71 3.77 -17.52 12.06
N PHE A 72 3.15 -18.36 12.89
CA PHE A 72 2.69 -19.68 12.46
C PHE A 72 1.66 -19.60 11.34
N LEU A 73 0.67 -18.70 11.47
CA LEU A 73 -0.32 -18.43 10.42
C LEU A 73 0.34 -17.95 9.13
N ALA A 74 1.31 -17.03 9.23
CA ALA A 74 2.03 -16.52 8.06
C ALA A 74 2.83 -17.62 7.35
N ILE A 75 3.48 -18.53 8.08
CA ILE A 75 4.19 -19.67 7.49
C ILE A 75 3.20 -20.61 6.80
N ALA A 76 2.08 -20.96 7.46
CA ALA A 76 1.04 -21.82 6.88
C ALA A 76 0.48 -21.22 5.58
N HIS A 77 0.15 -19.93 5.55
CA HIS A 77 -0.28 -19.25 4.33
C HIS A 77 0.79 -19.24 3.24
N LYS A 78 2.06 -19.00 3.60
CA LYS A 78 3.18 -19.01 2.64
C LYS A 78 3.44 -20.41 2.08
N ASN A 79 3.22 -21.47 2.84
CA ASN A 79 3.33 -22.85 2.37
C ASN A 79 2.41 -23.16 1.18
N HIS A 80 1.23 -22.53 1.12
CA HIS A 80 0.29 -22.63 -0.01
C HIS A 80 0.52 -21.60 -1.13
N GLY A 81 1.41 -20.63 -0.91
CA GLY A 81 1.71 -19.55 -1.85
C GLY A 81 2.99 -19.78 -2.68
N LYS A 82 3.38 -18.80 -3.50
CA LYS A 82 4.64 -18.87 -4.27
C LYS A 82 5.90 -18.67 -3.40
N SER A 83 5.73 -18.17 -2.17
CA SER A 83 6.81 -17.78 -1.25
C SER A 83 7.05 -18.78 -0.11
N ALA A 84 6.79 -20.07 -0.34
CA ALA A 84 7.16 -21.09 0.62
C ALA A 84 8.68 -21.22 0.74
N HIS A 85 9.13 -21.78 1.86
CA HIS A 85 10.54 -22.02 2.10
C HIS A 85 11.11 -23.00 1.07
N ASP A 86 12.23 -22.62 0.46
CA ASP A 86 13.03 -23.48 -0.40
C ASP A 86 14.44 -23.56 0.20
N PRO A 87 14.86 -24.74 0.67
CA PRO A 87 16.16 -24.91 1.32
C PRO A 87 17.34 -24.66 0.36
N ARG A 88 17.11 -24.66 -0.96
CA ARG A 88 18.14 -24.34 -1.96
C ARG A 88 18.43 -22.84 -2.03
N LYS A 89 17.48 -21.99 -1.62
CA LYS A 89 17.57 -20.52 -1.73
C LYS A 89 18.00 -19.85 -0.44
N SER A 90 17.64 -20.43 0.71
CA SER A 90 17.90 -19.83 2.01
C SER A 90 17.95 -20.90 3.10
N SER A 91 18.71 -20.64 4.16
CA SER A 91 18.66 -21.47 5.35
C SER A 91 17.32 -21.31 6.08
N PHE A 92 16.91 -22.33 6.82
CA PHE A 92 15.68 -22.32 7.61
C PHE A 92 15.61 -21.11 8.55
N GLY A 93 16.68 -20.84 9.31
CA GLY A 93 16.73 -19.73 10.25
C GLY A 93 16.59 -18.36 9.57
N HIS A 94 17.21 -18.18 8.40
CA HIS A 94 17.07 -16.93 7.63
C HIS A 94 15.64 -16.73 7.14
N TYR A 95 14.99 -17.80 6.64
CA TYR A 95 13.59 -17.76 6.23
C TYR A 95 12.66 -17.37 7.39
N ILE A 96 12.80 -18.02 8.55
CA ILE A 96 11.98 -17.70 9.73
C ILE A 96 12.18 -16.25 10.16
N TYR A 97 13.43 -15.78 10.23
CA TYR A 97 13.73 -14.38 10.54
C TYR A 97 13.00 -13.41 9.60
N MET A 98 13.06 -13.65 8.28
CA MET A 98 12.39 -12.81 7.28
C MET A 98 10.86 -12.81 7.43
N VAL A 99 10.25 -13.97 7.72
CA VAL A 99 8.81 -14.06 7.95
C VAL A 99 8.42 -13.33 9.24
N SER A 100 9.13 -13.58 10.33
CA SER A 100 8.88 -12.96 11.64
C SER A 100 9.07 -11.45 11.62
N ASN A 101 10.07 -10.94 10.91
CA ASN A 101 10.27 -9.50 10.76
C ASN A 101 9.08 -8.81 10.07
N ASN A 102 8.57 -9.41 8.98
CA ASN A 102 7.42 -8.88 8.27
C ASN A 102 6.14 -8.90 9.14
N VAL A 103 5.92 -9.99 9.90
CA VAL A 103 4.78 -10.09 10.83
C VAL A 103 4.89 -9.04 11.93
N CYS A 104 6.08 -8.89 12.53
CA CYS A 104 6.35 -7.91 13.56
C CYS A 104 6.04 -6.47 13.10
N ILE A 105 6.54 -6.06 11.93
CA ILE A 105 6.27 -4.72 11.36
C ILE A 105 4.77 -4.51 11.18
N ASN A 106 4.05 -5.52 10.67
CA ASN A 106 2.61 -5.42 10.46
C ASN A 106 1.83 -5.29 11.77
N LEU A 107 2.21 -6.03 12.80
CA LEU A 107 1.57 -5.95 14.12
C LEU A 107 1.82 -4.59 14.78
N VAL A 108 3.05 -4.07 14.73
CA VAL A 108 3.38 -2.73 15.26
C VAL A 108 2.54 -1.66 14.55
N ASN A 109 2.44 -1.73 13.23
CA ASN A 109 1.64 -0.79 12.45
C ASN A 109 0.13 -0.94 12.72
N ARG A 110 -0.36 -2.17 12.92
CA ARG A 110 -1.76 -2.43 13.29
C ARG A 110 -2.08 -1.80 14.64
N LYS A 111 -1.23 -2.02 15.64
CA LYS A 111 -1.40 -1.45 16.99
C LYS A 111 -1.35 0.07 16.97
N LYS A 112 -0.36 0.67 16.28
CA LYS A 112 -0.27 2.13 16.15
C LYS A 112 -1.51 2.76 15.52
N ARG A 113 -2.10 2.10 14.50
CA ARG A 113 -3.37 2.57 13.91
C ARG A 113 -4.51 2.50 14.91
N PHE A 114 -4.61 1.39 15.65
CA PHE A 114 -5.62 1.23 16.68
C PHE A 114 -5.50 2.27 17.80
N ASP A 115 -4.29 2.53 18.27
CA ASP A 115 -4.02 3.55 19.31
C ASP A 115 -4.41 4.95 18.80
N ASN A 116 -4.03 5.29 17.56
CA ASN A 116 -4.44 6.57 16.95
C ASN A 116 -5.96 6.70 16.78
N GLU A 117 -6.65 5.62 16.39
CA GLU A 117 -8.11 5.59 16.25
C GLU A 117 -8.78 5.77 17.61
N LYS A 118 -8.26 5.12 18.66
CA LYS A 118 -8.74 5.28 20.03
C LYS A 118 -8.55 6.72 20.54
N ASP A 119 -7.35 7.28 20.39
CA ASP A 119 -7.05 8.66 20.81
C ASP A 119 -7.94 9.68 20.08
N SER A 120 -8.32 9.39 18.83
CA SER A 120 -9.24 10.24 18.06
C SER A 120 -10.68 10.22 18.61
N LEU A 121 -11.12 9.11 19.21
CA LEU A 121 -12.45 9.00 19.84
C LEU A 121 -12.49 9.70 21.20
N ASP A 122 -11.37 9.72 21.92
CA ASP A 122 -11.27 10.26 23.29
C ASP A 122 -10.99 11.77 23.33
N THR A 123 -10.87 12.44 22.17
CA THR A 123 -10.63 13.89 22.13
C THR A 123 -11.93 14.64 22.52
N PRO A 124 -11.98 15.36 23.67
CA PRO A 124 -13.20 15.99 24.19
C PRO A 124 -13.75 17.12 23.30
N ASN A 125 -12.95 17.62 22.36
CA ASN A 125 -13.40 18.43 21.24
C ASN A 125 -13.74 17.51 20.06
N GLY A 126 -14.79 16.71 20.21
CA GLY A 126 -15.40 15.92 19.15
C GLY A 126 -15.86 16.83 18.01
N ASN A 127 -14.93 17.20 17.14
CA ASN A 127 -15.25 17.83 15.87
C ASN A 127 -16.01 16.76 15.07
N GLU A 128 -17.29 17.01 14.77
CA GLU A 128 -18.27 16.12 14.14
C GLU A 128 -17.91 15.65 12.71
N ASN A 129 -16.63 15.72 12.33
CA ASN A 129 -16.12 15.40 11.00
C ASN A 129 -15.72 13.93 10.79
N CYS A 130 -15.84 13.07 11.81
CA CYS A 130 -15.78 11.61 11.61
C CYS A 130 -17.12 11.08 11.10
N LYS A 131 -17.64 11.64 10.00
CA LYS A 131 -18.71 11.00 9.23
C LYS A 131 -18.15 9.74 8.61
N THR A 132 -18.71 8.60 9.00
CA THR A 132 -18.46 7.32 8.33
C THR A 132 -18.68 7.46 6.83
N VAL A 133 -17.87 6.77 6.01
CA VAL A 133 -17.86 6.85 4.53
C VAL A 133 -19.25 6.61 3.90
N MET A 134 -20.21 6.05 4.64
CA MET A 134 -21.60 5.88 4.20
C MET A 134 -22.47 7.15 4.29
N GLU A 135 -22.14 8.12 5.15
CA GLU A 135 -22.89 9.40 5.28
C GLU A 135 -22.41 10.50 4.32
N THR A 136 -21.24 10.34 3.70
CA THR A 136 -20.69 11.26 2.68
C THR A 136 -21.13 10.93 1.25
N ALA A 137 -22.15 10.08 1.08
CA ALA A 137 -22.82 9.91 -0.22
C ALA A 137 -23.72 11.10 -0.61
N LYS A 138 -23.79 12.16 0.21
CA LYS A 138 -24.03 13.51 -0.34
C LYS A 138 -22.73 13.92 -1.00
N VAL A 139 -22.68 13.74 -2.33
CA VAL A 139 -21.72 14.31 -3.28
C VAL A 139 -20.86 15.36 -2.58
N ILE A 140 -19.67 14.95 -2.13
CA ILE A 140 -18.64 15.92 -1.78
C ILE A 140 -18.37 16.61 -3.12
N GLU A 141 -19.01 17.75 -3.34
CA GLU A 141 -18.48 18.76 -4.24
C GLU A 141 -17.09 19.02 -3.69
N ILE A 142 -16.10 18.35 -4.28
CA ILE A 142 -14.70 18.59 -3.99
C ILE A 142 -14.55 20.06 -4.32
N GLN A 143 -14.54 20.90 -3.29
CA GLN A 143 -14.35 22.33 -3.41
C GLN A 143 -13.14 22.49 -4.32
N SER A 144 -13.37 22.99 -5.54
CA SER A 144 -12.31 23.03 -6.54
C SER A 144 -11.18 23.84 -5.94
N ASP A 145 -10.08 23.16 -5.63
CA ASP A 145 -8.92 23.81 -5.03
C ASP A 145 -8.55 24.96 -5.98
N PRO A 146 -8.55 26.23 -5.53
CA PRO A 146 -8.20 27.37 -6.38
C PRO A 146 -6.78 27.23 -6.98
N PHE A 147 -5.99 26.28 -6.49
CA PHE A 147 -4.74 25.85 -7.09
C PHE A 147 -4.91 25.13 -8.44
N TYR A 148 -6.00 24.39 -8.66
CA TYR A 148 -6.26 23.63 -9.89
C TYR A 148 -6.50 24.53 -11.09
N ASP A 149 -7.24 25.61 -10.90
CA ASP A 149 -7.51 26.60 -11.95
C ASP A 149 -6.21 27.32 -12.38
N LYS A 150 -5.30 27.56 -11.42
CA LYS A 150 -3.99 28.15 -11.70
C LYS A 150 -3.04 27.19 -12.43
N MET A 151 -3.22 25.87 -12.33
CA MET A 151 -2.34 24.92 -13.02
C MET A 151 -2.40 25.04 -14.54
N GLU A 152 -3.56 25.36 -15.11
CA GLU A 152 -3.70 25.53 -16.57
C GLU A 152 -2.99 26.78 -17.09
N GLU A 153 -3.07 27.87 -16.32
CA GLU A 153 -2.34 29.10 -16.62
C GLU A 153 -0.83 28.88 -16.51
N ILE A 154 -0.38 28.22 -15.43
CA ILE A 154 1.03 27.88 -15.25
C ILE A 154 1.51 26.98 -16.40
N GLU A 155 0.74 25.96 -16.80
CA GLU A 155 1.08 25.11 -17.95
C GLU A 155 1.29 25.97 -19.22
N THR A 156 0.40 26.92 -19.46
CA THR A 156 0.48 27.82 -20.62
C THR A 156 1.72 28.72 -20.56
N ILE A 157 2.06 29.27 -19.40
CA ILE A 157 3.28 30.07 -19.19
C ILE A 157 4.53 29.22 -19.43
N MET A 158 4.55 27.97 -18.94
CA MET A 158 5.69 27.06 -19.13
C MET A 158 5.91 26.73 -20.61
N ARG A 159 4.83 26.48 -21.37
CA ARG A 159 4.92 26.27 -22.82
C ARG A 159 5.45 27.52 -23.54
N LYS A 160 4.96 28.71 -23.20
CA LYS A 160 5.43 29.99 -23.79
C LYS A 160 6.93 30.23 -23.53
N ARG A 161 7.43 29.80 -22.37
CA ARG A 161 8.86 29.90 -21.99
C ARG A 161 9.73 28.75 -22.53
N GLY A 162 9.17 27.81 -23.30
CA GLY A 162 9.89 26.66 -23.84
C GLY A 162 10.20 25.55 -22.83
N MET A 163 9.63 25.60 -21.63
CA MET A 163 9.80 24.60 -20.56
C MET A 163 8.82 23.43 -20.73
N TRP A 164 9.04 22.64 -21.78
CA TRP A 164 8.12 21.57 -22.17
C TRP A 164 8.04 20.41 -21.17
N LYS A 165 9.11 20.15 -20.40
CA LYS A 165 9.14 19.07 -19.39
C LYS A 165 8.25 19.41 -18.19
N GLU A 166 8.37 20.63 -17.71
CA GLU A 166 7.56 21.21 -16.62
C GLU A 166 6.09 21.29 -17.03
N ALA A 167 5.79 21.72 -18.25
CA ALA A 167 4.42 21.76 -18.77
C ALA A 167 3.77 20.36 -18.83
N ARG A 168 4.50 19.34 -19.31
CA ARG A 168 4.01 17.95 -19.31
C ARG A 168 3.79 17.42 -17.90
N TYR A 169 4.69 17.73 -16.96
CA TYR A 169 4.53 17.34 -15.56
C TYR A 169 3.25 17.93 -14.97
N ILE A 170 2.99 19.22 -15.18
CA ILE A 170 1.77 19.89 -14.69
C ILE A 170 0.53 19.22 -15.28
N ARG A 171 0.51 18.97 -16.60
CA ARG A 171 -0.61 18.31 -17.27
C ARG A 171 -0.89 16.91 -16.68
N ALA A 172 0.17 16.13 -16.45
CA ALA A 172 0.03 14.79 -15.89
C ALA A 172 -0.35 14.80 -14.40
N ALA A 173 0.10 15.80 -13.63
CA ALA A 173 -0.38 16.00 -12.27
C ALA A 173 -1.86 16.40 -12.23
N ARG A 174 -2.30 17.23 -13.20
CA ARG A 174 -3.70 17.66 -13.36
C ARG A 174 -4.65 16.55 -13.83
N SER A 175 -4.15 15.42 -14.33
CA SER A 175 -5.03 14.28 -14.62
C SER A 175 -5.28 13.40 -13.39
N GLY A 176 -4.68 13.73 -12.24
CA GLY A 176 -4.72 12.87 -11.05
C GLY A 176 -3.92 11.58 -11.23
N ALA A 177 -3.04 11.51 -12.23
CA ALA A 177 -2.27 10.31 -12.48
C ALA A 177 -1.31 10.02 -11.30
N PRO A 178 -1.14 8.74 -10.92
CA PRO A 178 -0.14 8.36 -9.92
C PRO A 178 1.27 8.70 -10.42
N SER A 179 2.18 8.95 -9.48
CA SER A 179 3.56 9.39 -9.78
C SER A 179 4.33 8.44 -10.70
N ASP A 180 3.94 7.17 -10.75
CA ASP A 180 4.54 6.16 -11.63
C ASP A 180 4.18 6.42 -13.09
N ILE A 181 2.89 6.69 -13.35
CA ILE A 181 2.38 7.03 -14.68
C ILE A 181 2.95 8.39 -15.13
N ILE A 182 3.09 9.35 -14.22
CA ILE A 182 3.73 10.63 -14.54
C ILE A 182 5.20 10.43 -14.95
N ARG A 183 5.95 9.57 -14.23
CA ARG A 183 7.35 9.28 -14.58
C ARG A 183 7.48 8.59 -15.93
N GLU A 184 6.60 7.65 -16.23
CA GLU A 184 6.54 6.99 -17.53
C GLU A 184 6.22 7.99 -18.64
N ALA A 185 5.19 8.82 -18.44
CA ALA A 185 4.79 9.86 -19.39
C ALA A 185 5.84 10.96 -19.61
N LEU A 186 6.79 11.13 -18.69
CA LEU A 186 7.92 12.04 -18.84
C LEU A 186 9.19 11.37 -19.40
N SER A 187 9.23 10.03 -19.41
CA SER A 187 10.35 9.26 -19.97
C SER A 187 10.17 9.12 -21.49
N TRP A 188 10.94 9.89 -22.26
CA TRP A 188 10.92 9.86 -23.73
C TRP A 188 12.33 9.64 -24.27
N GLU A 189 12.43 9.05 -25.47
CA GLU A 189 13.70 8.89 -26.21
C GLU A 189 14.79 8.12 -25.43
N GLY A 190 14.39 7.14 -24.63
CA GLY A 190 15.31 6.30 -23.85
C GLY A 190 15.81 6.94 -22.55
N ASN A 191 15.47 8.21 -22.27
CA ASN A 191 15.83 8.87 -21.02
C ASN A 191 14.79 8.57 -19.93
N LYS A 192 15.13 7.65 -19.02
CA LYS A 192 14.31 7.33 -17.86
C LYS A 192 14.36 8.46 -16.84
N VAL A 193 13.19 9.00 -16.49
CA VAL A 193 13.08 10.05 -15.46
C VAL A 193 13.22 9.42 -14.08
N THR A 194 14.23 9.87 -13.33
CA THR A 194 14.50 9.38 -11.98
C THR A 194 13.63 10.08 -10.94
N CYS A 195 13.57 9.54 -9.72
CA CYS A 195 12.92 10.21 -8.60
C CYS A 195 13.57 11.57 -8.27
N LYS A 196 14.86 11.74 -8.57
CA LYS A 196 15.59 13.00 -8.38
C LYS A 196 15.08 14.05 -9.35
N ASP A 197 14.96 13.71 -10.63
CA ASP A 197 14.44 14.61 -11.66
C ASP A 197 13.02 15.10 -11.34
N MET A 198 12.15 14.22 -10.83
CA MET A 198 10.80 14.58 -10.38
C MET A 198 10.82 15.57 -9.21
N ARG A 199 11.77 15.42 -8.28
CA ARG A 199 11.94 16.34 -7.16
C ARG A 199 12.44 17.70 -7.63
N ASP A 200 13.38 17.71 -8.56
CA ASP A 200 13.96 18.92 -9.13
C ASP A 200 12.90 19.70 -9.95
N ILE A 201 12.07 19.01 -10.74
CA ILE A 201 10.92 19.62 -11.43
C ILE A 201 9.95 20.27 -10.44
N ARG A 202 9.61 19.58 -9.34
CA ARG A 202 8.74 20.14 -8.28
C ARG A 202 9.36 21.36 -7.61
N HIS A 203 10.67 21.36 -7.37
CA HIS A 203 11.37 22.50 -6.79
C HIS A 203 11.31 23.72 -7.70
N ARG A 204 11.68 23.55 -8.98
CA ARG A 204 11.61 24.63 -9.97
C ARG A 204 10.20 25.19 -10.12
N LEU A 205 9.18 24.32 -10.13
CA LEU A 205 7.78 24.77 -10.18
C LEU A 205 7.41 25.62 -8.98
N ARG A 206 7.83 25.25 -7.76
CA ARG A 206 7.58 26.06 -6.56
C ARG A 206 8.27 27.42 -6.63
N GLU A 207 9.51 27.47 -7.08
CA GLU A 207 10.23 28.75 -7.25
C GLU A 207 9.54 29.67 -8.24
N ILE A 208 9.08 29.13 -9.37
CA ILE A 208 8.38 29.92 -10.40
C ILE A 208 7.02 30.41 -9.88
N ILE A 209 6.25 29.56 -9.19
CA ILE A 209 4.98 29.94 -8.57
C ILE A 209 5.21 31.08 -7.57
N ASN A 210 6.21 30.95 -6.70
CA ASN A 210 6.52 31.97 -5.69
C ASN A 210 7.00 33.29 -6.31
N THR A 211 7.69 33.24 -7.44
CA THR A 211 8.19 34.44 -8.14
C THR A 211 7.07 35.17 -8.88
N ASN A 212 6.13 34.44 -9.47
CA ASN A 212 5.00 35.02 -10.21
C ASN A 212 3.86 35.49 -9.29
N LEU A 213 3.82 35.09 -8.02
CA LEU A 213 2.84 35.57 -7.03
C LEU A 213 3.19 36.94 -6.43
N ILE A 214 4.33 37.53 -6.80
CA ILE A 214 4.82 38.81 -6.28
C ILE A 214 4.51 39.99 -7.24
N PHE A 215 3.93 39.72 -8.41
CA PHE A 215 3.46 40.73 -9.36
C PHE A 215 1.94 40.61 -9.57
#